data_AF-A0A8C4NDI3-F1
#
_entry.id   AF-A0A8C4NDI3-F1
#
_cell.length_a   1.000
_cell.length_b   1.000
_cell.length_c   1.000
_cell.angle_alpha   90.00
_cell.angle_beta   90.00
_cell.angle_gamma   90.00
#
_symmetry.space_group_name_H-M   'P 1'
#
loop_
_entity.id
_entity.type
_entity.pdbx_description
1 polymer ?
#
loop_
_entity_poly.entity_id
_entity_poly.type
_entity_poly.pdbx_seq_one_letter_code
_entity_poly.pdbx_strand_id
1 'polypeptide(L)'
;MKASNGGSSDDPCHSVKCGRHKSCQSQGRNKAVCVSHGKSSRWFSKGIQAQEKRPQDCPTCPSTPSSPVCGSDGHSYTSKCKLQHQACLMRKALTLLCLGHCPCTEESRNSKDSIPRHQEVCTVEDFLDVATRLKDWFTVLYSDVQALQGPASRSKHQSQTPQSQLMAPCGGVLAWMFARLDSDGDEMLSPAELSGLQRDKYEHCIAPFMTSCAHPTPLHSGFPSSLSPADWCSCFQRPKPPCLAAVERIMQQQPEKKLLDIPTPSCDEDGYFRAVQCDVMGTPCWCADRYGRELTGSRVQSTPICARCEATSPGISSTRSQQEIMKDLVIGQVGIGQTQKMHQMVR
;
A
#
# COMPACT_ATOMS: atom_id res chain seq x y z
N MET A 1 60.37 9.99 -47.88
CA MET A 1 61.43 9.52 -46.96
C MET A 1 61.36 10.35 -45.67
N LYS A 2 61.29 9.66 -44.51
CA LYS A 2 61.68 10.02 -43.11
C LYS A 2 61.32 11.42 -42.54
N ALA A 3 60.49 11.51 -41.48
CA ALA A 3 60.80 11.46 -40.02
C ALA A 3 61.32 12.83 -39.50
N SER A 4 60.99 13.43 -38.35
CA SER A 4 60.55 13.04 -36.99
C SER A 4 59.93 14.31 -36.32
N ASN A 5 58.87 14.21 -35.51
CA ASN A 5 58.82 14.14 -34.02
C ASN A 5 59.12 15.45 -33.26
N GLY A 6 58.32 15.75 -32.22
CA GLY A 6 58.59 16.85 -31.28
C GLY A 6 57.40 17.35 -30.45
N GLY A 7 56.65 16.46 -29.79
CA GLY A 7 55.78 16.85 -28.67
C GLY A 7 56.60 17.03 -27.39
N SER A 8 56.26 18.01 -26.55
CA SER A 8 56.72 18.02 -25.16
C SER A 8 55.61 18.61 -24.28
N SER A 9 54.81 17.71 -23.70
CA SER A 9 54.03 17.96 -22.51
C SER A 9 54.96 17.61 -21.35
N ASP A 10 55.57 18.62 -20.71
CA ASP A 10 56.40 18.41 -19.52
C ASP A 10 55.54 17.73 -18.43
N ASP A 11 55.89 16.50 -18.07
CA ASP A 11 55.21 15.77 -17.00
C ASP A 11 55.62 16.39 -15.65
N PRO A 12 54.69 16.99 -14.88
CA PRO A 12 55.01 17.67 -13.63
C PRO A 12 55.55 16.73 -12.53
N CYS A 13 55.47 15.40 -12.71
CA CYS A 13 56.05 14.43 -11.79
C CYS A 13 57.51 14.05 -12.10
N HIS A 14 58.12 14.57 -13.17
CA HIS A 14 59.47 14.19 -13.59
C HIS A 14 60.58 14.57 -12.58
N SER A 15 60.37 15.61 -11.75
CA SER A 15 61.35 16.10 -10.76
C SER A 15 60.91 15.93 -9.29
N VAL A 16 59.79 15.25 -9.03
CA VAL A 16 59.21 15.14 -7.68
C VAL A 16 59.51 13.78 -7.05
N LYS A 17 60.30 13.77 -5.96
CA LYS A 17 60.54 12.58 -5.14
C LYS A 17 59.57 12.52 -3.96
N CYS A 18 58.69 11.53 -3.98
CA CYS A 18 57.77 11.26 -2.88
C CYS A 18 58.42 10.40 -1.79
N GLY A 19 57.99 10.56 -0.53
CA GLY A 19 58.47 9.74 0.60
C GLY A 19 58.13 8.25 0.44
N ARG A 20 58.78 7.38 1.23
CA ARG A 20 58.61 5.92 1.13
C ARG A 20 57.13 5.52 1.20
N HIS A 21 56.69 4.70 0.23
CA HIS A 21 55.31 4.20 0.03
C HIS A 21 54.30 5.22 -0.54
N LYS A 22 54.78 6.30 -1.18
CA LYS A 22 53.95 7.23 -1.96
C LYS A 22 54.43 7.31 -3.41
N SER A 23 53.51 7.39 -4.36
CA SER A 23 53.76 7.62 -5.79
C SER A 23 53.36 9.05 -6.16
N CYS A 24 54.11 9.69 -7.05
CA CYS A 24 53.72 10.99 -7.61
C CYS A 24 52.62 10.79 -8.65
N GLN A 25 51.58 11.61 -8.58
CA GLN A 25 50.53 11.67 -9.59
C GLN A 25 50.25 13.13 -9.98
N SER A 26 50.10 13.37 -11.28
CA SER A 26 49.71 14.67 -11.81
C SER A 26 48.23 14.95 -11.52
N GLN A 27 47.93 16.12 -10.96
CA GLN A 27 46.56 16.58 -10.68
C GLN A 27 46.33 17.90 -11.41
N GLY A 28 45.77 17.82 -12.62
CA GLY A 28 45.61 18.97 -13.53
C GLY A 28 46.84 19.18 -14.42
N ARG A 29 46.84 20.25 -15.24
CA ARG A 29 47.82 20.43 -16.33
C ARG A 29 49.26 20.73 -15.88
N ASN A 30 49.53 21.12 -14.63
CA ASN A 30 50.88 21.53 -14.18
C ASN A 30 51.12 21.33 -12.67
N LYS A 31 50.55 20.29 -12.03
CA LYS A 31 50.72 20.07 -10.58
C LYS A 31 50.96 18.61 -10.25
N ALA A 32 51.99 18.34 -9.45
CA ALA A 32 52.36 17.01 -8.96
C ALA A 32 51.99 16.84 -7.47
N VAL A 33 51.41 15.68 -7.12
CA VAL A 33 50.94 15.35 -5.76
C VAL A 33 51.34 13.91 -5.39
N CYS A 34 51.88 13.70 -4.19
CA CYS A 34 52.30 12.37 -3.70
C CYS A 34 51.16 11.62 -2.98
N VAL A 35 50.73 10.47 -3.50
CA VAL A 35 49.62 9.65 -2.96
C VAL A 35 50.11 8.28 -2.46
N SER A 36 49.50 7.75 -1.39
CA SER A 36 49.86 6.44 -0.80
C SER A 36 48.90 5.33 -1.23
N HIS A 37 49.43 4.21 -1.74
CA HIS A 37 48.63 3.02 -2.08
C HIS A 37 48.64 2.01 -0.91
N GLY A 38 47.60 2.02 -0.07
CA GLY A 38 47.31 0.92 0.86
C GLY A 38 46.39 -0.10 0.19
N LYS A 39 46.85 -1.35 0.05
CA LYS A 39 46.16 -2.44 -0.67
C LYS A 39 45.16 -3.20 0.21
N SER A 40 44.06 -3.57 -0.44
CA SER A 40 43.02 -4.54 -0.07
C SER A 40 43.58 -5.96 0.14
N SER A 41 43.06 -6.68 1.14
CA SER A 41 43.07 -8.15 1.17
C SER A 41 41.81 -8.71 1.87
N ARG A 42 41.27 -9.79 1.31
CA ARG A 42 40.05 -10.53 1.70
C ARG A 42 40.40 -11.73 2.60
N TRP A 43 39.49 -12.02 3.55
CA TRP A 43 39.17 -13.32 4.21
C TRP A 43 40.08 -13.84 5.34
N PHE A 44 39.71 -13.62 6.62
CA PHE A 44 38.94 -14.57 7.47
C PHE A 44 38.77 -14.04 8.92
N SER A 45 37.57 -14.28 9.46
CA SER A 45 37.20 -14.42 10.89
C SER A 45 37.13 -13.22 11.85
N LYS A 46 35.88 -12.98 12.28
CA LYS A 46 35.40 -12.41 13.57
C LYS A 46 35.74 -10.94 13.87
N GLY A 47 34.69 -10.17 14.13
CA GLY A 47 34.77 -8.99 14.99
C GLY A 47 33.99 -7.80 14.45
N ILE A 48 32.84 -7.56 15.06
CA ILE A 48 32.00 -6.36 14.96
C ILE A 48 32.87 -5.10 15.03
N GLN A 49 32.82 -4.23 14.01
CA GLN A 49 33.16 -2.82 14.17
C GLN A 49 32.22 -1.93 13.38
N ALA A 50 31.48 -1.13 14.15
CA ALA A 50 30.66 -0.03 13.71
C ALA A 50 31.48 0.95 12.86
N GLN A 51 31.04 1.17 11.62
CA GLN A 51 31.65 2.17 10.77
C GLN A 51 31.03 3.54 11.08
N GLU A 52 31.82 4.37 11.76
CA GLU A 52 31.50 5.76 12.03
C GLU A 52 31.54 6.57 10.71
N LYS A 53 30.35 6.88 10.17
CA LYS A 53 30.19 7.65 8.93
C LYS A 53 30.36 9.16 9.16
N ARG A 54 31.11 9.79 8.25
CA ARG A 54 31.35 11.24 8.12
C ARG A 54 30.05 12.01 7.72
N PRO A 55 29.98 13.35 7.91
CA PRO A 55 28.74 14.12 8.09
C PRO A 55 28.10 14.61 6.77
N GLN A 56 28.10 13.79 5.72
CA GLN A 56 27.52 14.16 4.40
C GLN A 56 26.46 13.18 3.89
N ASP A 57 25.87 12.38 4.80
CA ASP A 57 24.91 11.32 4.45
C ASP A 57 23.62 11.46 5.28
N CYS A 58 23.25 12.70 5.64
CA CYS A 58 22.00 12.94 6.36
C CYS A 58 20.82 12.99 5.38
N PRO A 59 19.77 12.18 5.60
CA PRO A 59 18.66 12.04 4.66
C PRO A 59 17.94 13.38 4.49
N THR A 60 17.73 13.81 3.25
CA THR A 60 16.95 15.01 2.96
C THR A 60 15.48 14.77 3.26
N CYS A 61 14.80 15.76 3.83
CA CYS A 61 13.38 15.68 4.11
C CYS A 61 12.57 16.32 2.97
N PRO A 62 11.45 15.71 2.55
CA PRO A 62 10.53 16.34 1.61
C PRO A 62 9.96 17.64 2.21
N SER A 63 9.71 18.63 1.36
CA SER A 63 9.20 19.96 1.76
C SER A 63 7.71 19.96 2.13
N THR A 64 7.06 18.79 2.19
CA THR A 64 5.64 18.68 2.53
C THR A 64 5.43 18.93 4.03
N PRO A 65 4.42 19.76 4.40
CA PRO A 65 4.12 19.99 5.80
C PRO A 65 3.64 18.70 6.45
N SER A 66 4.26 18.34 7.56
CA SER A 66 3.90 17.18 8.40
C SER A 66 3.69 17.65 9.84
N SER A 67 3.19 16.77 10.72
CA SER A 67 2.87 17.16 12.08
C SER A 67 4.14 17.57 12.88
N PRO A 68 4.08 18.70 13.61
CA PRO A 68 5.20 19.20 14.40
C PRO A 68 5.49 18.27 15.59
N VAL A 69 6.75 18.26 16.04
CA VAL A 69 7.23 17.39 17.11
C VAL A 69 8.20 18.13 18.03
N CYS A 70 8.23 17.78 19.32
CA CYS A 70 9.16 18.33 20.29
C CYS A 70 10.35 17.36 20.46
N GLY A 71 11.57 17.87 20.38
CA GLY A 71 12.80 17.11 20.60
C GLY A 71 13.21 17.05 22.08
N SER A 72 14.06 16.07 22.42
CA SER A 72 14.66 15.94 23.75
C SER A 72 15.58 17.09 24.14
N ASP A 73 15.92 17.95 23.17
CA ASP A 73 16.64 19.21 23.34
C ASP A 73 15.72 20.40 23.67
N GLY A 74 14.40 20.16 23.79
CA GLY A 74 13.41 21.20 24.06
C GLY A 74 13.06 22.07 22.85
N HIS A 75 13.48 21.71 21.64
CA HIS A 75 13.15 22.44 20.41
C HIS A 75 12.02 21.78 19.63
N SER A 76 11.15 22.61 19.04
CA SER A 76 10.08 22.17 18.15
C SER A 76 10.60 22.02 16.72
N TYR A 77 10.37 20.85 16.13
CA TYR A 77 10.70 20.55 14.75
C TYR A 77 9.42 20.44 13.93
N THR A 78 9.43 20.95 12.71
CA THR A 78 8.24 20.95 11.83
C THR A 78 7.84 19.54 11.38
N SER A 79 8.69 18.53 11.61
CA SER A 79 8.39 17.13 11.35
C SER A 79 9.36 16.18 12.05
N LYS A 80 8.94 14.93 12.21
CA LYS A 80 9.81 13.84 12.69
C LYS A 80 11.04 13.65 11.80
N CYS A 81 10.90 13.81 10.48
CA CYS A 81 12.03 13.77 9.56
C CYS A 81 13.04 14.89 9.86
N LYS A 82 12.59 16.13 10.07
CA LYS A 82 13.50 17.25 10.37
C LYS A 82 14.20 17.09 11.72
N LEU A 83 13.52 16.51 12.72
CA LEU A 83 14.15 16.14 14.00
C LEU A 83 15.28 15.12 13.77
N GLN A 84 15.03 14.06 13.00
CA GLN A 84 16.04 13.03 12.68
C GLN A 84 17.19 13.58 11.83
N HIS A 85 16.88 14.47 10.88
CA HIS A 85 17.87 15.16 10.07
C HIS A 85 18.78 16.02 10.95
N GLN A 86 18.21 16.78 11.88
CA GLN A 86 18.97 17.57 12.84
C GLN A 86 19.83 16.69 13.75
N ALA A 87 19.28 15.57 14.26
CA ALA A 87 20.01 14.58 15.05
C ALA A 87 21.25 14.08 14.30
N CYS A 88 21.07 13.78 13.00
CA CYS A 88 22.13 13.32 12.11
C CYS A 88 23.19 14.41 11.89
N LEU A 89 22.79 15.64 11.56
CA LEU A 89 23.71 16.76 11.33
C LEU A 89 24.54 17.07 12.58
N MET A 90 23.90 17.05 13.74
CA MET A 90 24.53 17.36 15.02
C MET A 90 25.32 16.17 15.60
N ARG A 91 25.20 14.98 15.01
CA ARG A 91 25.72 13.71 15.54
C ARG A 91 25.38 13.49 17.02
N LYS A 92 24.18 13.89 17.40
CA LYS A 92 23.67 13.73 18.77
C LYS A 92 22.39 12.92 18.74
N ALA A 93 22.21 12.09 19.76
CA ALA A 93 20.96 11.39 19.98
C ALA A 93 19.88 12.41 20.35
N LEU A 94 19.12 12.83 19.35
CA LEU A 94 17.95 13.68 19.52
C LEU A 94 16.72 12.80 19.33
N THR A 95 15.97 12.59 20.40
CA THR A 95 14.79 11.73 20.41
C THR A 95 13.52 12.57 20.50
N LEU A 96 12.41 12.00 20.04
CA LEU A 96 11.08 12.60 20.20
C LEU A 96 10.75 12.70 21.71
N LEU A 97 10.46 13.90 22.20
CA LEU A 97 10.01 14.15 23.58
C LEU A 97 8.48 14.13 23.69
N CYS A 98 7.77 14.78 22.76
CA CYS A 98 6.31 14.70 22.62
C CYS A 98 5.86 15.06 21.20
N LEU A 99 4.62 14.70 20.85
CA LEU A 99 3.96 15.18 19.63
C LEU A 99 3.51 16.64 19.82
N GLY A 100 3.60 17.46 18.77
CA GLY A 100 3.31 18.90 18.85
C GLY A 100 4.54 19.76 19.15
N HIS A 101 4.33 21.01 19.55
CA HIS A 101 5.40 21.96 19.85
C HIS A 101 5.81 21.88 21.33
N CYS A 102 7.09 22.15 21.62
CA CYS A 102 7.56 22.37 22.98
C CYS A 102 6.99 23.69 23.55
N PRO A 103 6.78 23.80 24.88
CA PRO A 103 7.07 22.81 25.92
C PRO A 103 5.96 21.74 26.04
N CYS A 104 6.37 20.48 26.28
CA CYS A 104 5.43 19.38 26.48
C CYS A 104 4.61 19.58 27.77
N THR A 105 3.28 19.53 27.67
CA THR A 105 2.39 19.53 28.84
C THR A 105 2.45 18.18 29.57
N GLU A 106 2.04 18.12 30.83
CA GLU A 106 2.11 16.90 31.65
C GLU A 106 1.29 15.73 31.05
N GLU A 107 0.23 16.02 30.29
CA GLU A 107 -0.52 15.02 29.49
C GLU A 107 0.33 14.36 28.39
N SER A 108 1.36 15.05 27.91
CA SER A 108 2.23 14.57 26.83
C SER A 108 3.47 13.80 27.30
N ARG A 109 3.77 13.79 28.61
CA ARG A 109 5.00 13.17 29.16
C ARG A 109 4.78 11.77 29.73
N ASN A 110 3.55 11.39 30.04
CA ASN A 110 3.24 10.13 30.72
C ASN A 110 2.89 8.94 29.79
N SER A 111 3.11 9.07 28.49
CA SER A 111 2.98 7.96 27.53
C SER A 111 4.19 7.00 27.54
N LYS A 112 4.56 6.48 28.71
CA LYS A 112 5.40 5.26 28.80
C LYS A 112 4.59 3.97 28.76
N ASP A 113 3.25 4.05 28.82
CA ASP A 113 2.30 2.95 28.53
C ASP A 113 1.40 3.24 27.31
N SER A 114 1.82 4.15 26.44
CA SER A 114 1.15 4.39 25.15
C SER A 114 2.20 4.70 24.09
N ILE A 115 3.05 3.70 23.82
CA ILE A 115 3.48 3.48 22.45
C ILE A 115 2.20 3.04 21.72
N PRO A 116 1.69 3.77 20.72
CA PRO A 116 0.73 3.17 19.79
C PRO A 116 1.50 2.05 19.08
N ARG A 117 1.36 0.81 19.55
CA ARG A 117 1.64 -0.35 18.71
C ARG A 117 0.64 -0.25 17.56
N HIS A 118 1.18 -0.07 16.36
CA HIS A 118 0.47 0.34 15.15
C HIS A 118 -0.09 1.76 15.23
N GLN A 119 0.67 2.68 14.64
CA GLN A 119 0.03 3.71 13.83
C GLN A 119 -0.70 2.94 12.73
N GLU A 120 -1.99 2.67 12.95
CA GLU A 120 -2.88 1.95 12.04
C GLU A 120 -3.17 2.84 10.81
N VAL A 121 -2.12 3.00 10.01
CA VAL A 121 -2.20 3.53 8.66
C VAL A 121 -2.83 2.43 7.84
N CYS A 122 -3.97 2.73 7.22
CA CYS A 122 -4.61 1.82 6.29
C CYS A 122 -3.61 1.45 5.19
N THR A 123 -3.17 0.19 5.15
CA THR A 123 -2.25 -0.28 4.12
C THR A 123 -2.99 -0.50 2.80
N VAL A 124 -2.26 -0.62 1.70
CA VAL A 124 -2.88 -0.92 0.39
C VAL A 124 -3.59 -2.27 0.43
N GLU A 125 -3.04 -3.26 1.13
CA GLU A 125 -3.62 -4.59 1.31
C GLU A 125 -4.92 -4.50 2.14
N ASP A 126 -4.86 -3.85 3.31
CA ASP A 126 -6.03 -3.68 4.19
C ASP A 126 -7.18 -2.92 3.49
N PHE A 127 -6.82 -1.92 2.68
CA PHE A 127 -7.74 -1.10 1.90
C PHE A 127 -8.42 -1.88 0.76
N LEU A 128 -7.73 -2.84 0.14
CA LEU A 128 -8.31 -3.69 -0.90
C LEU A 128 -9.24 -4.74 -0.29
N ASP A 129 -8.91 -5.24 0.90
CA ASP A 129 -9.67 -6.31 1.57
C ASP A 129 -10.84 -5.81 2.42
N VAL A 130 -10.85 -4.53 2.83
CA VAL A 130 -11.94 -3.96 3.66
C VAL A 130 -13.30 -4.07 2.96
N ALA A 131 -13.35 -3.92 1.63
CA ALA A 131 -14.58 -4.06 0.85
C ALA A 131 -15.18 -5.47 0.97
N THR A 132 -14.32 -6.48 0.81
CA THR A 132 -14.70 -7.90 0.88
C THR A 132 -15.16 -8.27 2.29
N ARG A 133 -14.38 -7.89 3.31
CA ARG A 133 -14.70 -8.18 4.72
C ARG A 133 -16.03 -7.56 5.16
N LEU A 134 -16.27 -6.31 4.78
CA LEU A 134 -17.55 -5.63 5.03
C LEU A 134 -18.72 -6.33 4.34
N LYS A 135 -18.56 -6.74 3.08
CA LYS A 135 -19.58 -7.46 2.33
C LYS A 135 -19.91 -8.83 2.93
N ASP A 136 -18.89 -9.55 3.42
CA ASP A 136 -19.08 -10.83 4.11
C ASP A 136 -19.83 -10.63 5.42
N TRP A 137 -19.47 -9.60 6.20
CA TRP A 137 -20.19 -9.22 7.41
C TRP A 137 -21.66 -8.86 7.12
N PHE A 138 -21.92 -8.06 6.09
CA PHE A 138 -23.30 -7.73 5.68
C PHE A 138 -24.08 -9.00 5.31
N THR A 139 -23.42 -9.99 4.71
CA THR A 139 -24.04 -11.26 4.31
C THR A 139 -24.47 -12.07 5.53
N VAL A 140 -23.64 -12.12 6.58
CA VAL A 140 -24.00 -12.74 7.86
C VAL A 140 -25.23 -12.06 8.45
N LEU A 141 -25.21 -10.72 8.56
CA LEU A 141 -26.35 -9.96 9.10
C LEU A 141 -27.64 -10.18 8.30
N TYR A 142 -27.55 -10.17 6.96
CA TYR A 142 -28.68 -10.42 6.09
C TYR A 142 -29.28 -11.81 6.29
N SER A 143 -28.43 -12.82 6.51
CA SER A 143 -28.87 -14.20 6.76
C SER A 143 -29.56 -14.36 8.12
N ASP A 144 -29.06 -13.69 9.17
CA ASP A 144 -29.66 -13.71 10.50
C ASP A 144 -31.04 -13.07 10.51
N VAL A 145 -31.18 -11.90 9.86
CA VAL A 145 -32.47 -11.21 9.73
C VAL A 145 -33.48 -12.07 8.96
N GLN A 146 -33.05 -12.75 7.90
CA GLN A 146 -33.94 -13.67 7.17
C GLN A 146 -34.34 -14.91 8.00
N ALA A 147 -33.45 -15.43 8.84
CA ALA A 147 -33.76 -16.56 9.73
C ALA A 147 -34.85 -16.21 10.75
N LEU A 148 -34.92 -14.94 11.19
CA LEU A 148 -35.92 -14.43 12.12
C LEU A 148 -37.30 -14.18 11.47
N GLN A 149 -37.39 -14.08 10.14
CA GLN A 149 -38.64 -13.76 9.43
C GLN A 149 -39.55 -14.96 9.13
N GLY A 150 -39.12 -16.19 9.45
CA GLY A 150 -39.94 -17.41 9.35
C GLY A 150 -40.31 -17.84 7.91
N PRO A 151 -40.75 -19.10 7.72
CA PRO A 151 -41.07 -19.64 6.39
C PRO A 151 -42.35 -19.07 5.76
N ALA A 152 -43.16 -18.29 6.49
CA ALA A 152 -44.38 -17.67 5.98
C ALA A 152 -44.12 -16.49 5.01
N SER A 153 -42.90 -15.97 4.95
CA SER A 153 -42.49 -14.94 3.98
C SER A 153 -41.77 -15.51 2.75
N ARG A 154 -41.68 -16.86 2.61
CA ARG A 154 -40.93 -17.54 1.53
C ARG A 154 -41.74 -17.86 0.27
N SER A 155 -42.97 -17.37 0.12
CA SER A 155 -43.78 -17.65 -1.08
C SER A 155 -43.96 -16.42 -1.98
N LYS A 156 -43.26 -16.46 -3.12
CA LYS A 156 -43.49 -15.73 -4.38
C LYS A 156 -43.27 -14.21 -4.33
N HIS A 157 -42.30 -13.77 -5.13
CA HIS A 157 -41.88 -12.37 -5.35
C HIS A 157 -41.20 -11.66 -4.17
N GLN A 158 -39.87 -11.70 -4.17
CA GLN A 158 -39.12 -10.47 -3.90
C GLN A 158 -38.21 -10.11 -5.09
N SER A 159 -38.74 -10.35 -6.28
CA SER A 159 -38.65 -9.39 -7.37
C SER A 159 -39.89 -8.50 -7.23
N GLN A 160 -39.69 -7.19 -7.01
CA GLN A 160 -40.71 -6.15 -6.77
C GLN A 160 -41.17 -5.98 -5.30
N THR A 161 -40.37 -5.25 -4.52
CA THR A 161 -40.97 -4.11 -3.82
C THR A 161 -41.37 -3.09 -4.90
N PRO A 162 -42.58 -2.50 -4.87
CA PRO A 162 -43.03 -1.52 -5.87
C PRO A 162 -42.32 -0.18 -5.64
N GLN A 163 -41.00 -0.18 -5.84
CA GLN A 163 -40.11 0.96 -6.08
C GLN A 163 -38.68 0.50 -6.47
N SER A 164 -38.40 -0.81 -6.55
CA SER A 164 -37.04 -1.34 -6.80
C SER A 164 -36.57 -1.32 -8.27
N GLN A 165 -37.19 -0.52 -9.14
CA GLN A 165 -36.75 -0.37 -10.54
C GLN A 165 -35.86 0.85 -10.77
N LEU A 166 -35.45 1.57 -9.72
CA LEU A 166 -34.52 2.70 -9.88
C LEU A 166 -33.45 2.83 -8.79
N MET A 167 -33.34 1.86 -7.89
CA MET A 167 -32.67 2.06 -6.60
C MET A 167 -31.52 1.04 -6.48
N ALA A 168 -30.29 1.51 -6.65
CA ALA A 168 -29.03 0.75 -6.63
C ALA A 168 -28.77 -0.24 -7.80
N PRO A 169 -27.66 -0.09 -8.56
CA PRO A 169 -27.29 -1.02 -9.64
C PRO A 169 -26.85 -2.41 -9.16
N CYS A 170 -26.72 -2.62 -7.85
CA CYS A 170 -26.45 -3.92 -7.24
C CYS A 170 -27.67 -4.39 -6.45
N GLY A 171 -28.08 -5.65 -6.63
CA GLY A 171 -29.14 -6.28 -5.84
C GLY A 171 -28.63 -7.05 -4.62
N GLY A 172 -29.55 -7.65 -3.85
CA GLY A 172 -29.23 -8.55 -2.74
C GLY A 172 -28.75 -7.85 -1.47
N VAL A 173 -27.74 -8.43 -0.82
CA VAL A 173 -27.19 -7.98 0.48
C VAL A 173 -26.74 -6.52 0.46
N LEU A 174 -26.16 -6.05 -0.65
CA LEU A 174 -25.62 -4.69 -0.75
C LEU A 174 -26.71 -3.63 -0.85
N ALA A 175 -27.78 -3.88 -1.61
CA ALA A 175 -28.94 -3.00 -1.65
C ALA A 175 -29.68 -2.97 -0.31
N TRP A 176 -29.81 -4.12 0.33
CA TRP A 176 -30.44 -4.22 1.65
C TRP A 176 -29.67 -3.41 2.71
N MET A 177 -28.34 -3.54 2.75
CA MET A 177 -27.52 -2.78 3.71
C MET A 177 -27.55 -1.28 3.39
N PHE A 178 -27.51 -0.88 2.11
CA PHE A 178 -27.65 0.52 1.71
C PHE A 178 -28.95 1.12 2.26
N ALA A 179 -30.08 0.48 2.01
CA ALA A 179 -31.39 0.94 2.47
C ALA A 179 -31.56 0.94 4.01
N ARG A 180 -30.71 0.19 4.74
CA ARG A 180 -30.70 0.17 6.20
C ARG A 180 -29.84 1.30 6.78
N LEU A 181 -28.82 1.74 6.04
CA LEU A 181 -27.94 2.83 6.42
C LEU A 181 -28.54 4.19 6.06
N ASP A 182 -29.25 4.28 4.93
CA ASP A 182 -30.03 5.44 4.49
C ASP A 182 -31.22 5.64 5.43
N SER A 183 -31.00 6.45 6.46
CA SER A 183 -31.91 6.61 7.59
C SER A 183 -32.92 7.72 7.37
N ASP A 184 -32.57 8.72 6.55
CA ASP A 184 -33.48 9.81 6.19
C ASP A 184 -34.18 9.58 4.85
N GLY A 185 -33.79 8.54 4.09
CA GLY A 185 -34.48 8.07 2.90
C GLY A 185 -34.23 8.95 1.69
N ASP A 186 -33.11 9.68 1.67
CA ASP A 186 -32.73 10.59 0.59
C ASP A 186 -32.00 9.89 -0.57
N GLU A 187 -31.90 8.56 -0.50
CA GLU A 187 -31.22 7.68 -1.47
C GLU A 187 -29.72 7.95 -1.60
N MET A 188 -29.13 8.65 -0.63
CA MET A 188 -27.70 8.86 -0.52
C MET A 188 -27.21 8.40 0.86
N LEU A 189 -25.92 8.05 0.95
CA LEU A 189 -25.31 7.78 2.24
C LEU A 189 -24.39 8.92 2.62
N SER A 190 -24.88 9.77 3.52
CA SER A 190 -24.12 10.86 4.11
C SER A 190 -23.05 10.36 5.09
N PRO A 191 -22.03 11.17 5.40
CA PRO A 191 -21.05 10.84 6.44
C PRO A 191 -21.70 10.58 7.81
N ALA A 192 -22.86 11.19 8.10
CA ALA A 192 -23.57 11.01 9.37
C ALA A 192 -24.18 9.60 9.47
N GLU A 193 -24.71 9.07 8.38
CA GLU A 193 -25.29 7.72 8.30
C GLU A 193 -24.21 6.63 8.30
N LEU A 194 -23.12 6.88 7.57
CA LEU A 194 -21.96 6.00 7.55
C LEU A 194 -21.16 6.01 8.86
N SER A 195 -21.42 6.98 9.73
CA SER A 195 -20.63 7.19 10.94
C SER A 195 -20.71 6.02 11.94
N GLY A 196 -21.78 5.20 11.88
CA GLY A 196 -21.87 3.95 12.64
C GLY A 196 -20.89 2.88 12.16
N LEU A 197 -20.64 2.85 10.84
CA LEU A 197 -19.75 1.90 10.19
C LEU A 197 -18.28 2.37 10.22
N GLN A 198 -18.05 3.67 9.99
CA GLN A 198 -16.73 4.29 9.89
C GLN A 198 -15.99 4.45 11.23
N ARG A 199 -16.71 4.36 12.36
CA ARG A 199 -16.12 4.50 13.71
C ARG A 199 -15.89 3.16 14.39
N ASP A 200 -15.87 2.06 13.63
CA ASP A 200 -15.47 0.78 14.18
C ASP A 200 -14.01 0.84 14.63
N LYS A 201 -13.79 0.56 15.92
CA LYS A 201 -12.49 0.67 16.60
C LYS A 201 -11.48 -0.39 16.15
N TYR A 202 -11.91 -1.38 15.36
CA TYR A 202 -11.07 -2.47 14.87
C TYR A 202 -10.77 -2.36 13.37
N GLU A 203 -11.36 -1.37 12.67
CA GLU A 203 -11.25 -1.26 11.21
C GLU A 203 -11.00 0.18 10.75
N HIS A 204 -9.78 0.64 10.97
CA HIS A 204 -9.27 1.97 10.58
C HIS A 204 -9.31 2.25 9.06
N CYS A 205 -9.52 1.22 8.23
CA CYS A 205 -9.62 1.33 6.77
C CYS A 205 -11.03 1.67 6.25
N ILE A 206 -12.08 1.54 7.06
CA ILE A 206 -13.47 1.75 6.58
C ILE A 206 -13.68 3.21 6.16
N ALA A 207 -13.25 4.17 6.99
CA ALA A 207 -13.42 5.59 6.65
C ALA A 207 -12.64 5.99 5.37
N PRO A 208 -11.33 5.70 5.24
CA PRO A 208 -10.60 5.92 3.98
C PRO A 208 -11.24 5.24 2.77
N PHE A 209 -11.72 4.00 2.95
CA PHE A 209 -12.38 3.25 1.88
C PHE A 209 -13.66 3.95 1.42
N MET A 210 -14.57 4.29 2.33
CA MET A 210 -15.83 4.96 1.99
C MET A 210 -15.59 6.30 1.31
N THR A 211 -14.61 7.09 1.78
CA THR A 211 -14.23 8.35 1.13
C THR A 211 -13.70 8.13 -0.29
N SER A 212 -12.98 7.03 -0.56
CA SER A 212 -12.48 6.70 -1.90
C SER A 212 -13.57 6.29 -2.88
N CYS A 213 -14.71 5.80 -2.38
CA CYS A 213 -15.85 5.40 -3.19
C CYS A 213 -16.62 6.61 -3.72
N ALA A 214 -16.56 7.75 -3.04
CA ALA A 214 -17.31 8.94 -3.42
C ALA A 214 -16.71 9.60 -4.68
N HIS A 215 -17.43 9.52 -5.81
CA HIS A 215 -17.05 10.24 -7.01
C HIS A 215 -17.57 11.69 -6.96
N PRO A 216 -16.73 12.71 -7.22
CA PRO A 216 -17.21 14.08 -7.32
C PRO A 216 -18.08 14.21 -8.57
N THR A 217 -19.40 14.34 -8.40
CA THR A 217 -20.29 14.63 -9.52
C THR A 217 -20.27 16.13 -9.82
N PRO A 218 -20.27 16.55 -11.11
CA PRO A 218 -20.23 17.96 -11.48
C PRO A 218 -21.48 18.76 -11.05
N LEU A 219 -22.51 18.10 -10.52
CA LEU A 219 -23.75 18.71 -10.05
C LEU A 219 -23.74 19.00 -8.54
N HIS A 220 -22.82 18.41 -7.76
CA HIS A 220 -22.80 18.49 -6.29
C HIS A 220 -21.43 18.92 -5.76
N SER A 221 -20.97 20.10 -6.19
CA SER A 221 -19.73 20.72 -5.71
C SER A 221 -19.80 21.34 -4.30
N GLY A 222 -20.87 21.04 -3.53
CA GLY A 222 -21.17 21.70 -2.26
C GLY A 222 -21.54 20.80 -1.08
N PHE A 223 -21.60 19.47 -1.27
CA PHE A 223 -21.88 18.53 -0.18
C PHE A 223 -20.66 17.65 0.09
N PRO A 224 -20.37 17.30 1.35
CA PRO A 224 -19.31 16.35 1.69
C PRO A 224 -19.59 15.00 1.02
N SER A 225 -18.55 14.17 0.93
CA SER A 225 -18.45 12.85 0.31
C SER A 225 -19.62 11.87 0.58
N SER A 226 -20.81 12.14 0.05
CA SER A 226 -21.97 11.25 0.10
C SER A 226 -21.86 10.19 -0.99
N LEU A 227 -22.28 8.96 -0.69
CA LEU A 227 -22.25 7.86 -1.64
C LEU A 227 -23.61 7.71 -2.32
N SER A 228 -23.62 7.75 -3.65
CA SER A 228 -24.80 7.35 -4.41
C SER A 228 -24.96 5.82 -4.36
N PRO A 229 -26.14 5.28 -4.72
CA PRO A 229 -26.32 3.83 -4.84
C PRO A 229 -25.34 3.21 -5.85
N ALA A 230 -24.97 3.93 -6.91
CA ALA A 230 -24.01 3.46 -7.90
C ALA A 230 -22.56 3.43 -7.37
N ASP A 231 -22.16 4.45 -6.60
CA ASP A 231 -20.86 4.49 -5.93
C ASP A 231 -20.73 3.35 -4.93
N TRP A 232 -21.75 3.17 -4.08
CA TRP A 232 -21.82 2.06 -3.14
C TRP A 232 -21.63 0.72 -3.83
N CYS A 233 -22.47 0.44 -4.84
CA CYS A 233 -22.43 -0.82 -5.56
C CYS A 233 -21.09 -1.07 -6.25
N SER A 234 -20.58 -0.10 -6.99
CA SER A 234 -19.29 -0.25 -7.69
C SER A 234 -18.13 -0.46 -6.73
N CYS A 235 -18.18 0.15 -5.53
CA CYS A 235 -17.12 -0.01 -4.53
C CYS A 235 -17.08 -1.42 -3.91
N PHE A 236 -18.24 -2.05 -3.70
CA PHE A 236 -18.37 -3.39 -3.12
C PHE A 236 -18.42 -4.54 -4.15
N GLN A 237 -18.59 -4.21 -5.43
CA GLN A 237 -18.59 -5.19 -6.53
C GLN A 237 -17.25 -5.29 -7.24
N ARG A 238 -16.14 -4.83 -6.63
CA ARG A 238 -14.79 -5.01 -7.21
C ARG A 238 -14.62 -6.49 -7.60
N PRO A 239 -14.44 -6.79 -8.90
CA PRO A 239 -14.40 -8.16 -9.36
C PRO A 239 -13.18 -8.83 -8.70
N LYS A 240 -13.42 -9.96 -8.03
CA LYS A 240 -12.35 -10.80 -7.47
C LYS A 240 -11.32 -11.06 -8.57
N PRO A 241 -10.02 -10.90 -8.30
CA PRO A 241 -9.00 -11.06 -9.32
C PRO A 241 -9.08 -12.49 -9.90
N PRO A 242 -8.77 -12.63 -11.20
CA PRO A 242 -9.22 -13.76 -12.00
C PRO A 242 -8.67 -15.12 -11.52
N CYS A 243 -7.47 -15.15 -10.91
CA CYS A 243 -6.90 -16.39 -10.37
C CYS A 243 -7.61 -16.82 -9.10
N LEU A 244 -7.77 -15.92 -8.12
CA LEU A 244 -8.52 -16.24 -6.89
C LEU A 244 -9.98 -16.58 -7.19
N ALA A 245 -10.60 -15.92 -8.18
CA ALA A 245 -11.93 -16.29 -8.65
C ALA A 245 -11.97 -17.70 -9.25
N ALA A 246 -10.90 -18.14 -9.92
CA ALA A 246 -10.80 -19.51 -10.42
C ALA A 246 -10.62 -20.52 -9.28
N VAL A 247 -9.73 -20.25 -8.30
CA VAL A 247 -9.53 -21.08 -7.11
C VAL A 247 -10.83 -21.28 -6.34
N GLU A 248 -11.57 -20.19 -6.09
CA GLU A 248 -12.85 -20.26 -5.38
C GLU A 248 -13.90 -21.12 -6.12
N ARG A 249 -14.03 -20.97 -7.45
CA ARG A 249 -14.94 -21.83 -8.24
C ARG A 249 -14.59 -23.30 -8.10
N ILE A 250 -13.29 -23.61 -8.09
CA ILE A 250 -12.78 -24.97 -7.92
C ILE A 250 -13.14 -25.51 -6.53
N MET A 251 -12.96 -24.72 -5.48
CA MET A 251 -13.28 -25.12 -4.10
C MET A 251 -14.79 -25.29 -3.88
N GLN A 252 -15.63 -24.41 -4.45
CA GLN A 252 -17.09 -24.47 -4.30
C GLN A 252 -17.74 -25.66 -5.01
N GLN A 253 -17.15 -26.12 -6.12
CA GLN A 253 -17.71 -27.21 -6.91
C GLN A 253 -17.36 -28.61 -6.34
N GLN A 254 -16.40 -28.74 -5.42
CA GLN A 254 -15.94 -30.04 -4.92
C GLN A 254 -15.60 -30.06 -3.42
N PRO A 255 -16.60 -29.98 -2.52
CA PRO A 255 -16.37 -30.06 -1.08
C PRO A 255 -15.92 -31.45 -0.58
N GLU A 256 -16.08 -32.52 -1.38
CA GLU A 256 -15.87 -33.92 -0.94
C GLU A 256 -14.73 -34.68 -1.65
N LYS A 257 -14.06 -34.09 -2.64
CA LYS A 257 -12.91 -34.73 -3.31
C LYS A 257 -11.59 -34.32 -2.66
N LYS A 258 -10.71 -35.30 -2.43
CA LYS A 258 -9.38 -35.07 -1.84
C LYS A 258 -8.65 -33.98 -2.63
N LEU A 259 -8.11 -33.00 -1.91
CA LEU A 259 -7.40 -31.79 -2.36
C LEU A 259 -6.24 -32.04 -3.36
N LEU A 260 -5.82 -33.29 -3.56
CA LEU A 260 -4.61 -33.66 -4.30
C LEU A 260 -4.81 -33.86 -5.80
N ASP A 261 -6.05 -33.94 -6.31
CA ASP A 261 -6.31 -34.27 -7.73
C ASP A 261 -6.97 -33.11 -8.52
N ILE A 262 -7.07 -31.92 -7.93
CA ILE A 262 -7.81 -30.80 -8.53
C ILE A 262 -6.81 -29.75 -9.05
N PRO A 263 -6.85 -29.41 -10.37
CA PRO A 263 -5.95 -28.41 -10.96
C PRO A 263 -6.20 -27.02 -10.39
N THR A 264 -5.48 -26.70 -9.32
CA THR A 264 -5.55 -25.39 -8.65
C THR A 264 -4.54 -24.45 -9.29
N PRO A 265 -4.96 -23.32 -9.88
CA PRO A 265 -4.02 -22.39 -10.49
C PRO A 265 -3.16 -21.69 -9.44
N SER A 266 -1.94 -21.32 -9.83
CA SER A 266 -1.02 -20.57 -8.97
C SER A 266 -1.27 -19.07 -9.09
N CYS A 267 -1.61 -18.43 -7.97
CA CYS A 267 -1.88 -16.99 -7.91
C CYS A 267 -0.69 -16.20 -7.35
N ASP A 268 -0.52 -14.97 -7.78
CA ASP A 268 0.37 -13.99 -7.13
C ASP A 268 -0.32 -13.35 -5.91
N GLU A 269 0.41 -12.47 -5.22
CA GLU A 269 -0.07 -11.79 -4.01
C GLU A 269 -1.27 -10.88 -4.30
N ASP A 270 -1.39 -10.35 -5.53
CA ASP A 270 -2.52 -9.51 -5.97
C ASP A 270 -3.72 -10.36 -6.45
N GLY A 271 -3.62 -11.70 -6.39
CA GLY A 271 -4.65 -12.64 -6.79
C GLY A 271 -4.84 -12.82 -8.30
N TYR A 272 -3.89 -12.36 -9.11
CA TYR A 272 -3.79 -12.64 -10.55
C TYR A 272 -2.98 -13.92 -10.80
N PHE A 273 -2.99 -14.43 -12.02
CA PHE A 273 -2.26 -15.66 -12.35
C PHE A 273 -0.75 -15.40 -12.37
N ARG A 274 0.02 -16.24 -11.68
CA ARG A 274 1.48 -16.26 -11.86
C ARG A 274 1.81 -16.59 -13.31
N ALA A 275 2.88 -15.96 -13.82
CA ALA A 275 3.31 -16.12 -15.20
C ALA A 275 3.63 -17.58 -15.57
N VAL A 276 4.02 -18.41 -14.60
CA VAL A 276 4.20 -19.86 -14.78
C VAL A 276 3.03 -20.59 -14.11
N GLN A 277 2.38 -21.48 -14.86
CA GLN A 277 1.38 -22.42 -14.37
C GLN A 277 1.87 -23.85 -14.63
N CYS A 278 1.52 -24.77 -13.75
CA CYS A 278 1.91 -26.18 -13.87
C CYS A 278 0.68 -27.07 -13.66
N ASP A 279 0.73 -28.26 -14.26
CA ASP A 279 -0.25 -29.29 -14.00
C ASP A 279 -0.18 -29.76 -12.53
N VAL A 280 -1.20 -30.51 -12.08
CA VAL A 280 -1.33 -31.00 -10.68
C VAL A 280 -0.08 -31.75 -10.21
N MET A 281 0.55 -32.50 -11.11
CA MET A 281 1.76 -33.29 -10.82
C MET A 281 3.07 -32.48 -10.92
N GLY A 282 2.98 -31.17 -11.17
CA GLY A 282 4.11 -30.26 -11.34
C GLY A 282 4.66 -30.17 -12.76
N THR A 283 4.23 -31.03 -13.69
CA THR A 283 4.58 -30.98 -15.12
C THR A 283 3.46 -31.57 -15.98
N PRO A 284 3.24 -31.10 -17.22
CA PRO A 284 3.96 -30.02 -17.89
C PRO A 284 3.60 -28.64 -17.33
N CYS A 285 4.52 -27.68 -17.42
CA CYS A 285 4.25 -26.28 -17.10
C CYS A 285 4.17 -25.44 -18.37
N TRP A 286 3.45 -24.32 -18.30
CA TRP A 286 3.25 -23.39 -19.40
C TRP A 286 3.30 -21.94 -18.89
N CYS A 287 3.49 -21.00 -19.80
CA CYS A 287 3.35 -19.58 -19.49
C CYS A 287 1.89 -19.17 -19.57
N ALA A 288 1.42 -18.38 -18.61
CA ALA A 288 0.09 -17.78 -18.61
C ALA A 288 0.16 -16.26 -18.53
N ASP A 289 -0.80 -15.56 -19.13
CA ASP A 289 -0.99 -14.13 -18.90
C ASP A 289 -1.64 -13.88 -17.51
N ARG A 290 -1.69 -12.61 -17.07
CA ARG A 290 -2.27 -12.23 -15.77
C ARG A 290 -3.75 -12.66 -15.58
N TYR A 291 -4.45 -13.00 -16.66
CA TYR A 291 -5.86 -13.41 -16.65
C TYR A 291 -6.04 -14.93 -16.78
N GLY A 292 -4.95 -15.70 -16.85
CA GLY A 292 -4.96 -17.15 -16.87
C GLY A 292 -5.01 -17.80 -18.25
N ARG A 293 -4.80 -17.02 -19.32
CA ARG A 293 -4.72 -17.60 -20.68
C ARG A 293 -3.31 -18.13 -20.93
N GLU A 294 -3.23 -19.39 -21.36
CA GLU A 294 -1.97 -20.02 -21.78
C GLU A 294 -1.39 -19.32 -23.02
N LEU A 295 -0.09 -19.00 -22.97
CA LEU A 295 0.66 -18.52 -24.13
C LEU A 295 0.94 -19.71 -25.05
N THR A 296 0.45 -19.63 -26.29
CA THR A 296 0.56 -20.70 -27.28
C THR A 296 2.01 -21.16 -27.47
N GLY A 297 2.24 -22.49 -27.39
CA GLY A 297 3.56 -23.09 -27.59
C GLY A 297 4.52 -23.01 -26.39
N SER A 298 4.07 -22.49 -25.24
CA SER A 298 4.90 -22.38 -24.03
C SER A 298 4.92 -23.64 -23.15
N ARG A 299 4.08 -24.65 -23.45
CA ARG A 299 3.93 -25.87 -22.66
C ARG A 299 5.13 -26.80 -22.81
N VAL A 300 5.83 -27.06 -21.70
CA VAL A 300 7.07 -27.84 -21.64
C VAL A 300 7.08 -28.80 -20.43
N GLN A 301 7.89 -29.86 -20.49
CA GLN A 301 8.05 -30.86 -19.40
C GLN A 301 8.95 -30.37 -18.24
N SER A 302 9.16 -29.06 -18.15
CA SER A 302 10.00 -28.38 -17.15
C SER A 302 9.37 -27.03 -16.81
N THR A 303 10.00 -26.23 -15.97
CA THR A 303 9.53 -24.86 -15.68
C THR A 303 9.94 -23.92 -16.83
N PRO A 304 8.99 -23.31 -17.58
CA PRO A 304 9.32 -22.37 -18.65
C PRO A 304 9.83 -21.03 -18.11
N ILE A 305 10.67 -20.36 -18.90
CA ILE A 305 11.07 -18.97 -18.62
C ILE A 305 10.02 -18.05 -19.24
N CYS A 306 9.13 -17.52 -18.42
CA CYS A 306 8.12 -16.57 -18.85
C CYS A 306 8.64 -15.15 -18.64
N ALA A 307 8.71 -14.35 -19.70
CA ALA A 307 8.98 -12.92 -19.56
C ALA A 307 7.85 -12.29 -18.74
N ARG A 308 8.19 -11.54 -17.68
CA ARG A 308 7.21 -10.64 -17.06
C ARG A 308 6.72 -9.70 -18.15
N CYS A 309 5.43 -9.72 -18.45
CA CYS A 309 4.82 -8.70 -19.29
C CYS A 309 4.83 -7.38 -18.48
N GLU A 310 5.95 -6.67 -18.46
CA GLU A 310 5.91 -5.24 -18.18
C GLU A 310 5.05 -4.62 -19.27
N ALA A 311 3.96 -3.99 -18.87
CA ALA A 311 2.99 -3.34 -19.74
C ALA A 311 3.66 -2.17 -20.49
N THR A 312 4.41 -2.48 -21.53
CA THR A 312 4.91 -1.50 -22.49
C THR A 312 4.26 -1.83 -23.82
N SER A 313 3.07 -1.29 -24.05
CA SER A 313 2.50 -1.17 -25.39
C SER A 313 2.29 0.32 -25.69
N PRO A 314 2.69 0.81 -26.87
CA PRO A 314 2.55 2.21 -27.22
C PRO A 314 1.10 2.55 -27.57
N GLY A 315 0.54 3.52 -26.85
CA GLY A 315 -0.53 4.38 -27.36
C GLY A 315 -1.96 3.88 -27.23
N ILE A 316 -2.49 3.74 -26.00
CA ILE A 316 -3.85 4.16 -25.64
C ILE A 316 -3.76 4.80 -24.25
N SER A 317 -4.25 6.04 -24.14
CA SER A 317 -4.21 6.89 -22.95
C SER A 317 -4.48 6.12 -21.65
N SER A 318 -3.44 5.95 -20.86
CA SER A 318 -3.52 5.45 -19.48
C SER A 318 -4.29 6.49 -18.67
N THR A 319 -5.56 6.20 -18.39
CA THR A 319 -6.26 6.86 -17.29
C THR A 319 -5.45 6.59 -16.04
N ARG A 320 -4.92 7.69 -15.47
CA ARG A 320 -4.15 7.77 -14.23
C ARG A 320 -4.65 6.73 -13.23
N SER A 321 -3.88 5.66 -13.01
CA SER A 321 -4.27 4.56 -12.15
C SER A 321 -4.60 5.08 -10.75
N GLN A 322 -5.74 4.64 -10.20
CA GLN A 322 -6.22 5.05 -8.87
C GLN A 322 -5.19 4.82 -7.74
N GLN A 323 -4.17 3.98 -7.96
CA GLN A 323 -3.00 3.80 -7.09
C GLN A 323 -2.14 5.07 -6.92
N GLU A 324 -2.09 5.97 -7.90
CA GLU A 324 -1.36 7.25 -7.80
C GLU A 324 -2.16 8.31 -7.03
N ILE A 325 -3.50 8.20 -7.00
CA ILE A 325 -4.39 9.14 -6.29
C ILE A 325 -4.43 8.83 -4.78
N MET A 326 -4.24 7.57 -4.38
CA MET A 326 -4.25 7.16 -2.96
C MET A 326 -3.04 7.64 -2.15
N LYS A 327 -1.94 8.05 -2.80
CA LYS A 327 -0.74 8.55 -2.10
C LYS A 327 -0.96 9.92 -1.45
N ASP A 328 -1.93 10.69 -1.92
CA ASP A 328 -2.14 12.10 -1.51
C ASP A 328 -3.23 12.29 -0.43
N LEU A 329 -4.01 11.26 -0.08
CA LEU A 329 -5.18 11.40 0.81
C LEU A 329 -4.93 10.98 2.28
N VAL A 330 -3.73 10.49 2.62
CA VAL A 330 -3.40 9.96 3.95
C VAL A 330 -2.84 11.06 4.86
N ILE A 331 -3.65 12.07 5.20
CA ILE A 331 -3.31 13.02 6.29
C ILE A 331 -4.56 13.35 7.14
N GLY A 332 -4.67 12.64 8.28
CA GLY A 332 -5.12 13.17 9.58
C GLY A 332 -6.62 13.41 9.84
N GLN A 333 -7.18 12.72 10.85
CA GLN A 333 -7.54 13.31 12.17
C GLN A 333 -8.15 12.25 13.11
N VAL A 334 -7.90 12.41 14.41
CA VAL A 334 -8.42 11.63 15.55
C VAL A 334 -9.52 12.44 16.25
N GLY A 335 -10.53 11.75 16.79
CA GLY A 335 -11.46 12.27 17.81
C GLY A 335 -12.06 11.13 18.63
N ILE A 336 -11.83 11.18 19.95
CA ILE A 336 -12.16 10.17 20.97
C ILE A 336 -13.65 10.25 21.34
N GLY A 337 -14.33 9.11 21.56
CA GLY A 337 -15.59 9.10 22.34
C GLY A 337 -16.58 7.95 22.12
N GLN A 338 -16.49 6.95 23.00
CA GLN A 338 -17.56 6.07 23.54
C GLN A 338 -18.22 4.99 22.66
N THR A 339 -17.97 3.75 23.12
CA THR A 339 -18.64 2.49 22.82
C THR A 339 -20.00 2.40 23.52
N GLN A 340 -21.12 2.49 22.78
CA GLN A 340 -22.37 1.81 23.17
C GLN A 340 -23.47 1.71 22.09
N LYS A 341 -23.29 2.26 20.87
CA LYS A 341 -24.38 2.35 19.89
C LYS A 341 -24.47 1.22 18.84
N MET A 342 -23.50 0.31 18.76
CA MET A 342 -23.47 -0.68 17.67
C MET A 342 -24.50 -1.82 17.83
N HIS A 343 -24.95 -2.09 19.06
CA HIS A 343 -25.99 -3.10 19.33
C HIS A 343 -27.42 -2.60 19.05
N GLN A 344 -27.63 -1.30 18.81
CA GLN A 344 -28.97 -0.72 18.58
C GLN A 344 -29.38 -0.64 17.11
N MET A 345 -28.45 -0.76 16.15
CA MET A 345 -28.80 -0.84 14.71
C MET A 345 -29.39 -2.20 14.29
N VAL A 346 -29.31 -3.21 15.16
CA VAL A 346 -29.78 -4.59 14.94
C VAL A 346 -31.23 -4.82 15.42
N ARG A 347 -31.90 -3.82 16.00
CA ARG A 347 -33.33 -3.93 16.35
C ARG A 347 -34.25 -3.14 15.44
#